data_AF-A0A399I3K5-F1
#
_entry.id   AF-A0A399I3K5-F1
#
_cell.length_a   1.000
_cell.length_b   1.000
_cell.length_c   1.000
_cell.angle_alpha   90.00
_cell.angle_beta   90.00
_cell.angle_gamma   90.00
#
_symmetry.space_group_name_H-M   'P 1'
#
loop_
_entity.id
_entity.type
_entity.pdbx_description
1 polymer ?
#
loop_
_entity_poly.entity_id
_entity_poly.type
_entity_poly.pdbx_seq_one_letter_code
_entity_poly.pdbx_strand_id
1 'polypeptide(L)'
;MKLKYILSMIILFIVCSSTCHASWLIYHKPEYRGRVVDIDTGQPIEGAVVIAKYEKETFAPPVEPKSSVIHVKETLTDKDGRFVFPSYITIIQPFSWSYDVSFLIFKPGYLCYGWSVLEDMFSGKDDAVVERNPIWNKKIKYRFDVSGTILLPKITSYEDRSNSLGEFYLPLEYIKQLPISKKLEHDEITLLNLIRGNQQ
;
A
#
# COMPACT_ATOMS: atom_id res chain seq x y z
N MET A 1 -21.45 -53.80 19.19
CA MET A 1 -21.19 -53.30 17.81
C MET A 1 -20.08 -54.15 17.21
N LYS A 2 -20.27 -54.84 16.07
CA LYS A 2 -19.24 -55.77 15.53
C LYS A 2 -17.98 -54.99 15.12
N LEU A 3 -16.79 -55.51 15.43
CA LEU A 3 -15.48 -54.86 15.18
C LEU A 3 -15.31 -54.32 13.75
N LYS A 4 -15.88 -55.01 12.76
CA LYS A 4 -15.91 -54.57 11.35
C LYS A 4 -16.61 -53.23 11.12
N TYR A 5 -17.63 -52.88 11.91
CA TYR A 5 -18.32 -51.59 11.80
C TYR A 5 -17.55 -50.46 12.48
N ILE A 6 -16.80 -50.78 13.55
CA ILE A 6 -15.88 -49.83 14.19
C ILE A 6 -14.75 -49.49 13.21
N LEU A 7 -14.12 -50.49 12.59
CA LEU A 7 -13.09 -50.26 11.56
C LEU A 7 -13.64 -49.46 10.37
N SER A 8 -14.84 -49.81 9.89
CA SER A 8 -15.46 -49.08 8.77
C SER A 8 -15.77 -47.62 9.11
N MET A 9 -16.19 -47.30 10.34
CA MET A 9 -16.43 -45.92 10.76
C MET A 9 -15.13 -45.13 10.93
N ILE A 10 -14.06 -45.75 11.44
CA ILE A 10 -12.75 -45.10 11.58
C ILE A 10 -12.17 -44.77 10.19
N ILE A 11 -12.26 -45.70 9.24
CA ILE A 11 -11.82 -45.48 7.86
C ILE A 11 -12.63 -44.35 7.20
N LEU A 12 -13.96 -44.30 7.42
CA LEU A 12 -14.81 -43.23 6.89
C LEU A 12 -14.47 -41.85 7.49
N PHE A 13 -14.15 -41.79 8.79
CA PHE A 13 -13.75 -40.56 9.47
C PHE A 13 -12.39 -40.02 8.98
N ILE A 14 -11.44 -40.91 8.67
CA ILE A 14 -10.12 -40.56 8.10
C ILE A 14 -10.25 -40.10 6.64
N VAL A 15 -11.16 -40.69 5.86
CA VAL A 15 -11.40 -40.28 4.47
C VAL A 15 -12.15 -38.93 4.41
N CYS A 16 -13.05 -38.65 5.36
CA CYS A 16 -13.75 -37.35 5.45
C CYS A 16 -12.95 -36.21 6.08
N SER A 17 -11.81 -36.47 6.75
CA SER A 17 -10.98 -35.42 7.36
C SER A 17 -9.96 -34.78 6.39
N SER A 18 -9.90 -35.26 5.15
CA SER A 18 -8.97 -34.74 4.15
C SER A 18 -9.48 -33.44 3.54
N THR A 19 -8.80 -32.35 3.92
CA THR A 19 -8.89 -30.97 3.42
C THR A 19 -10.02 -30.07 3.94
N CYS A 20 -10.19 -29.97 5.27
CA CYS A 20 -10.60 -28.69 5.86
C CYS A 20 -9.40 -27.75 5.77
N HIS A 21 -9.18 -27.13 4.61
CA HIS A 21 -8.15 -26.10 4.50
C HIS A 21 -8.65 -24.87 5.25
N ALA A 22 -8.06 -24.64 6.42
CA ALA A 22 -8.14 -23.37 7.12
C ALA A 22 -7.36 -22.26 6.36
N SER A 23 -7.57 -22.16 5.05
CA SER A 23 -6.95 -21.14 4.18
C SER A 23 -7.34 -19.73 4.59
N TRP A 24 -8.50 -19.54 5.21
CA TRP A 24 -8.93 -18.27 5.82
C TRP A 24 -8.00 -17.74 6.91
N LEU A 25 -7.18 -18.58 7.56
CA LEU A 25 -6.22 -18.13 8.57
C LEU A 25 -4.91 -17.65 7.96
N ILE A 26 -4.63 -18.01 6.71
CA ILE A 26 -3.37 -17.65 6.04
C ILE A 26 -3.63 -16.40 5.22
N TYR A 27 -3.06 -15.28 5.65
CA TYR A 27 -2.97 -14.09 4.84
C TYR A 27 -1.74 -14.18 3.95
N HIS A 28 -1.95 -14.03 2.65
CA HIS A 28 -0.87 -14.03 1.67
C HIS A 28 -1.08 -12.91 0.66
N LYS A 29 -0.04 -12.13 0.45
CA LYS A 29 0.05 -11.15 -0.62
C LYS A 29 1.32 -11.40 -1.45
N PRO A 30 1.25 -11.23 -2.78
CA PRO A 30 2.39 -11.44 -3.66
C PRO A 30 3.48 -10.40 -3.39
N GLU A 31 4.61 -10.57 -4.08
CA GLU A 31 5.58 -9.48 -4.23
C GLU A 31 4.93 -8.29 -4.95
N TYR A 32 5.26 -7.08 -4.52
CA TYR A 32 4.92 -5.85 -5.20
C TYR A 32 6.17 -5.16 -5.69
N ARG A 33 6.15 -4.70 -6.93
CA ARG A 33 7.24 -3.95 -7.54
C ARG A 33 6.69 -2.84 -8.40
N GLY A 34 7.44 -1.77 -8.51
CA GLY A 34 7.08 -0.65 -9.34
C GLY A 34 8.23 0.32 -9.52
N ARG A 35 7.94 1.42 -10.20
CA ARG A 35 8.91 2.45 -10.51
C ARG A 35 8.31 3.84 -10.37
N VAL A 36 9.04 4.78 -9.78
CA VAL A 36 8.63 6.17 -9.61
C VAL A 36 9.51 7.04 -10.51
N VAL A 37 8.89 7.86 -11.35
CA VAL A 37 9.55 8.61 -12.43
C VAL A 37 9.03 10.06 -12.43
N ASP A 38 9.90 11.00 -12.73
CA ASP A 38 9.54 12.40 -12.95
C ASP A 38 8.84 12.53 -14.30
N ILE A 39 7.60 13.04 -14.30
CA ILE A 39 6.75 13.04 -15.51
C ILE A 39 7.28 13.95 -16.62
N ASP A 40 8.00 15.02 -16.27
CA ASP A 40 8.47 16.03 -17.22
C ASP A 40 9.77 15.58 -17.90
N THR A 41 10.65 14.93 -17.13
CA THR A 41 12.00 14.55 -17.58
C THR A 41 12.12 13.08 -17.98
N GLY A 42 11.16 12.24 -17.55
CA GLY A 42 11.24 10.78 -17.68
C GLY A 42 12.35 10.15 -16.82
N GLN A 43 13.02 10.92 -15.96
CA GLN A 43 14.10 10.42 -15.13
C GLN A 43 13.55 9.71 -13.88
N PRO A 44 14.18 8.60 -13.45
CA PRO A 44 13.78 7.94 -12.22
C PRO A 44 13.93 8.85 -10.99
N ILE A 45 12.99 8.72 -10.05
CA ILE A 45 13.01 9.46 -8.79
C ILE A 45 13.62 8.56 -7.72
N GLU A 46 14.86 8.84 -7.33
CA GLU A 46 15.56 8.16 -6.24
C GLU A 46 15.09 8.66 -4.85
N GLY A 47 15.00 7.73 -3.90
CA GLY A 47 14.69 8.02 -2.51
C GLY A 47 13.29 8.58 -2.28
N ALA A 48 12.32 8.26 -3.16
CA ALA A 48 10.90 8.39 -2.86
C ALA A 48 10.51 7.29 -1.88
N VAL A 49 9.78 7.64 -0.83
CA VAL A 49 9.23 6.65 0.09
C VAL A 49 7.95 6.09 -0.50
N VAL A 50 7.87 4.77 -0.52
CA VAL A 50 6.66 4.02 -0.86
C VAL A 50 6.26 3.27 0.39
N ILE A 51 4.98 3.32 0.73
CA ILE A 51 4.42 2.65 1.91
C ILE A 51 3.34 1.68 1.44
N ALA A 52 3.42 0.43 1.88
CA ALA A 52 2.38 -0.59 1.69
C ALA A 52 1.61 -0.77 3.00
N LYS A 53 0.29 -0.69 2.94
CA LYS A 53 -0.64 -0.91 4.04
C LYS A 53 -1.44 -2.19 3.77
N TYR A 54 -1.12 -3.23 4.52
CA TYR A 54 -1.73 -4.56 4.41
C TYR A 54 -2.97 -4.62 5.29
N GLU A 55 -4.11 -4.91 4.69
CA GLU A 55 -5.42 -4.85 5.35
C GLU A 55 -6.13 -6.20 5.27
N LYS A 56 -6.99 -6.45 6.26
CA LYS A 56 -7.97 -7.55 6.26
C LYS A 56 -9.34 -7.01 6.60
N GLU A 57 -10.35 -7.73 6.16
CA GLU A 57 -11.70 -7.62 6.69
C GLU A 57 -11.95 -8.74 7.71
N THR A 58 -12.86 -8.47 8.64
CA THR A 58 -13.28 -9.45 9.64
C THR A 58 -14.79 -9.45 9.73
N PHE A 59 -15.38 -10.64 9.69
CA PHE A 59 -16.80 -10.85 9.91
C PHE A 59 -17.21 -10.32 11.29
N ALA A 60 -18.22 -9.46 11.33
CA ALA A 60 -18.65 -8.78 12.55
C ALA A 60 -20.17 -8.71 12.70
N PRO A 61 -20.92 -9.83 12.66
CA PRO A 61 -22.38 -9.81 12.76
C PRO A 61 -22.85 -9.19 14.10
N PRO A 62 -23.94 -8.40 14.10
CA PRO A 62 -24.85 -8.10 12.99
C PRO A 62 -24.40 -6.94 12.08
N VAL A 63 -23.18 -6.44 12.26
CA VAL A 63 -22.61 -5.30 11.53
C VAL A 63 -21.90 -5.78 10.25
N GLU A 64 -21.68 -4.86 9.33
CA GLU A 64 -20.85 -5.07 8.16
C GLU A 64 -19.41 -5.48 8.54
N PRO A 65 -18.69 -6.19 7.65
CA PRO A 65 -17.30 -6.55 7.87
C PRO A 65 -16.45 -5.33 8.24
N LYS A 66 -15.58 -5.50 9.23
CA LYS A 66 -14.70 -4.43 9.69
C LYS A 66 -13.31 -4.56 9.06
N SER A 67 -12.89 -3.53 8.34
CA SER A 67 -11.52 -3.40 7.85
C SER A 67 -10.55 -3.07 8.98
N SER A 68 -9.38 -3.71 8.96
CA SER A 68 -8.32 -3.49 9.94
C SER A 68 -6.95 -3.65 9.30
N VAL A 69 -6.00 -2.80 9.72
CA VAL A 69 -4.61 -2.88 9.28
C VAL A 69 -3.91 -4.00 10.02
N ILE A 70 -3.24 -4.87 9.26
CA ILE A 70 -2.44 -5.98 9.76
C ILE A 70 -0.99 -5.52 9.95
N HIS A 71 -0.48 -4.82 8.96
CA HIS A 71 0.92 -4.41 8.90
C HIS A 71 1.09 -3.22 7.96
N VAL A 72 2.08 -2.40 8.24
CA VAL A 72 2.54 -1.34 7.34
C VAL A 72 4.04 -1.52 7.12
N LYS A 73 4.49 -1.27 5.90
CA LYS A 73 5.90 -1.36 5.55
C LYS A 73 6.26 -0.24 4.61
N GLU A 74 7.41 0.39 4.83
CA GLU A 74 7.97 1.38 3.92
C GLU A 74 9.23 0.86 3.23
N THR A 75 9.52 1.42 2.07
CA THR A 75 10.78 1.25 1.36
C THR A 75 11.12 2.54 0.61
N LEU A 76 12.37 2.69 0.20
CA LEU A 76 12.81 3.79 -0.65
C LEU A 76 13.02 3.30 -2.08
N THR A 77 12.72 4.15 -3.05
CA THR A 77 13.12 3.90 -4.43
C THR A 77 14.63 4.00 -4.58
N ASP A 78 15.20 3.11 -5.40
CA ASP A 78 16.61 3.13 -5.75
C ASP A 78 16.95 4.20 -6.81
N LYS A 79 18.22 4.24 -7.24
CA LYS A 79 18.72 5.12 -8.31
C LYS A 79 17.98 4.97 -9.66
N ASP A 80 17.38 3.81 -9.91
CA ASP A 80 16.62 3.52 -11.12
C ASP A 80 15.11 3.80 -10.90
N GLY A 81 14.77 4.38 -9.74
CA GLY A 81 13.42 4.75 -9.33
C GLY A 81 12.59 3.55 -8.89
N ARG A 82 13.20 2.37 -8.73
CA ARG A 82 12.48 1.11 -8.49
C ARG A 82 12.29 0.87 -7.01
N PHE A 83 11.18 0.24 -6.66
CA PHE A 83 10.94 -0.26 -5.32
C PHE A 83 10.44 -1.70 -5.39
N VAL A 84 10.68 -2.46 -4.31
CA VAL A 84 10.19 -3.82 -4.15
C VAL A 84 9.72 -4.04 -2.72
N PHE A 85 8.54 -4.62 -2.57
CA PHE A 85 8.09 -5.26 -1.35
C PHE A 85 8.04 -6.77 -1.58
N PRO A 86 8.78 -7.57 -0.81
CA PRO A 86 8.71 -9.02 -0.92
C PRO A 86 7.29 -9.52 -0.57
N SER A 87 6.97 -10.73 -1.00
CA SER A 87 5.72 -11.41 -0.61
C SER A 87 5.54 -11.39 0.90
N TYR A 88 4.31 -11.13 1.35
CA TYR A 88 3.98 -11.06 2.76
C TYR A 88 3.01 -12.17 3.15
N ILE A 89 3.42 -13.00 4.10
CA ILE A 89 2.63 -14.12 4.61
C ILE A 89 2.54 -13.99 6.12
N THR A 90 1.33 -14.09 6.67
CA THR A 90 1.12 -14.13 8.11
C THR A 90 -0.16 -14.89 8.46
N ILE A 91 -0.36 -15.16 9.75
CA ILE A 91 -1.59 -15.74 10.26
C ILE A 91 -2.51 -14.60 10.70
N ILE A 92 -3.77 -14.64 10.24
CA ILE A 92 -4.83 -13.72 10.67
C ILE A 92 -5.86 -14.42 11.55
N GLN A 93 -6.61 -13.62 12.29
CA GLN A 93 -7.64 -14.14 13.19
C GLN A 93 -8.75 -14.89 12.43
N PRO A 94 -9.41 -15.88 13.07
CA PRO A 94 -10.59 -16.52 12.51
C PRO A 94 -11.63 -15.51 12.01
N PHE A 95 -12.39 -15.94 11.00
CA PHE A 95 -13.44 -15.18 10.31
C PHE A 95 -12.94 -13.90 9.65
N SER A 96 -11.66 -13.89 9.26
CA SER A 96 -11.06 -12.82 8.47
C SER A 96 -10.67 -13.30 7.08
N TRP A 97 -10.57 -12.36 6.14
CA TRP A 97 -10.04 -12.59 4.81
C TRP A 97 -9.16 -11.41 4.38
N SER A 98 -8.31 -11.64 3.38
CA SER A 98 -7.45 -10.59 2.86
C SER A 98 -8.27 -9.48 2.20
N TYR A 99 -7.92 -8.24 2.50
CA TYR A 99 -8.38 -7.08 1.74
C TYR A 99 -7.26 -6.58 0.84
N ASP A 100 -7.55 -5.66 -0.08
CA ASP A 100 -6.56 -5.11 -0.99
C ASP A 100 -5.48 -4.29 -0.25
N VAL A 101 -4.27 -4.29 -0.80
CA VAL A 101 -3.15 -3.50 -0.27
C VAL A 101 -3.23 -2.07 -0.81
N SER A 102 -3.29 -1.12 0.12
CA SER A 102 -3.23 0.30 -0.19
C SER A 102 -1.78 0.79 -0.18
N PHE A 103 -1.46 1.73 -1.06
CA PHE A 103 -0.13 2.32 -1.15
C PHE A 103 -0.17 3.84 -0.99
N LEU A 104 0.92 4.39 -0.47
CA LEU A 104 1.21 5.83 -0.43
C LEU A 104 2.60 6.05 -1.00
N ILE A 105 2.78 7.12 -1.80
CA ILE A 105 4.06 7.46 -2.42
C ILE A 105 4.36 8.93 -2.15
N PHE A 106 5.55 9.19 -1.61
CA PHE A 106 5.94 10.54 -1.22
C PHE A 106 7.41 10.82 -1.46
N LYS A 107 7.69 12.01 -1.98
CA LYS A 107 9.02 12.58 -2.05
C LYS A 107 8.90 14.10 -1.91
N PRO A 108 9.61 14.74 -0.98
CA PRO A 108 9.70 16.20 -0.92
C PRO A 108 9.98 16.82 -2.30
N GLY A 109 9.13 17.74 -2.72
CA GLY A 109 9.20 18.41 -4.03
C GLY A 109 8.54 17.70 -5.21
N TYR A 110 7.90 16.57 -4.99
CA TYR A 110 7.01 15.93 -5.94
C TYR A 110 5.59 15.84 -5.38
N LEU A 111 4.62 15.65 -6.27
CA LEU A 111 3.26 15.35 -5.87
C LEU A 111 3.23 14.11 -4.97
N CYS A 112 2.59 14.25 -3.81
CA CYS A 112 2.25 13.14 -2.93
C CYS A 112 1.07 12.40 -3.53
N TYR A 113 1.24 11.09 -3.69
CA TYR A 113 0.13 10.21 -4.01
C TYR A 113 -0.33 9.55 -2.71
N GLY A 114 -1.47 10.03 -2.19
CA GLY A 114 -2.07 9.54 -0.95
C GLY A 114 -2.54 8.10 -1.03
N TRP A 115 -3.15 7.61 0.06
CA TRP A 115 -3.60 6.22 0.16
C TRP A 115 -4.57 5.84 -0.96
N SER A 116 -4.19 4.84 -1.75
CA SER A 116 -5.04 4.25 -2.78
C SER A 116 -4.75 2.77 -2.97
N VAL A 117 -5.75 2.02 -3.41
CA VAL A 117 -5.59 0.60 -3.76
C VAL A 117 -4.83 0.49 -5.07
N LEU A 118 -3.58 0.04 -5.00
CA LEU A 118 -2.68 -0.16 -6.14
C LEU A 118 -2.13 -1.60 -6.21
N GLU A 119 -2.78 -2.54 -5.53
CA GLU A 119 -2.36 -3.95 -5.46
C GLU A 119 -2.19 -4.60 -6.83
N ASP A 120 -3.20 -4.52 -7.70
CA ASP A 120 -3.14 -5.17 -9.01
C ASP A 120 -2.08 -4.54 -9.90
N MET A 121 -1.90 -3.23 -9.81
CA MET A 121 -0.89 -2.48 -10.55
C MET A 121 0.54 -2.87 -10.15
N PHE A 122 0.85 -2.91 -8.84
CA PHE A 122 2.19 -3.26 -8.38
C PHE A 122 2.46 -4.76 -8.31
N SER A 123 1.42 -5.60 -8.38
CA SER A 123 1.60 -7.05 -8.59
C SER A 123 1.73 -7.42 -10.08
N GLY A 124 1.51 -6.47 -10.99
CA GLY A 124 1.60 -6.67 -12.44
C GLY A 124 0.38 -7.39 -13.04
N LYS A 125 -0.75 -7.40 -12.33
CA LYS A 125 -2.04 -7.91 -12.84
C LYS A 125 -2.81 -6.87 -13.65
N ASP A 126 -2.54 -5.58 -13.39
CA ASP A 126 -3.11 -4.46 -14.11
C ASP A 126 -2.01 -3.70 -14.86
N ASP A 127 -2.23 -3.48 -16.16
CA ASP A 127 -1.38 -2.72 -17.06
C ASP A 127 -2.08 -1.45 -17.59
N ALA A 128 -3.18 -1.04 -16.95
CA ALA A 128 -3.91 0.16 -17.32
C ALA A 128 -3.02 1.41 -17.24
N VAL A 129 -2.99 2.15 -18.34
CA VAL A 129 -2.42 3.50 -18.39
C VAL A 129 -3.51 4.49 -17.99
N VAL A 130 -3.32 5.18 -16.88
CA VAL A 130 -4.32 6.09 -16.32
C VAL A 130 -3.67 7.43 -15.98
N GLU A 131 -4.12 8.49 -16.64
CA GLU A 131 -3.77 9.86 -16.27
C GLU A 131 -4.84 10.44 -15.34
N ARG A 132 -4.41 11.12 -14.27
CA ARG A 132 -5.31 11.75 -13.29
C ARG A 132 -4.75 13.10 -12.84
N ASN A 133 -5.60 13.83 -12.14
CA ASN A 133 -5.27 15.09 -11.49
C ASN A 133 -5.54 14.99 -9.99
N PRO A 134 -4.79 15.70 -9.13
CA PRO A 134 -5.19 15.88 -7.75
C PRO A 134 -6.49 16.69 -7.68
N ILE A 135 -7.30 16.44 -6.66
CA ILE A 135 -8.62 17.09 -6.47
C ILE A 135 -8.47 18.62 -6.40
N TRP A 136 -7.40 19.08 -5.76
CA TRP A 136 -7.14 20.48 -5.47
C TRP A 136 -6.51 21.26 -6.64
N ASN A 137 -5.98 20.60 -7.68
CA ASN A 137 -5.42 21.30 -8.84
C ASN A 137 -5.52 20.48 -10.14
N LYS A 138 -6.48 20.84 -10.99
CA LYS A 138 -6.74 20.18 -12.28
C LYS A 138 -5.65 20.39 -13.34
N LYS A 139 -4.71 21.30 -13.13
CA LYS A 139 -3.60 21.55 -14.08
C LYS A 139 -2.43 20.60 -13.84
N ILE A 140 -2.27 20.11 -12.60
CA ILE A 140 -1.24 19.14 -12.24
C ILE A 140 -1.71 17.77 -12.68
N LYS A 141 -0.85 17.03 -13.39
CA LYS A 141 -1.15 15.68 -13.89
C LYS A 141 -0.14 14.70 -13.33
N TYR A 142 -0.62 13.53 -12.93
CA TYR A 142 0.20 12.36 -12.68
C TYR A 142 -0.36 11.20 -13.49
N ARG A 143 0.49 10.21 -13.76
CA ARG A 143 0.13 9.10 -14.64
C ARG A 143 0.58 7.78 -14.04
N PHE A 144 -0.27 6.78 -14.14
CA PHE A 144 0.10 5.39 -14.02
C PHE A 144 0.33 4.83 -15.42
N ASP A 145 1.43 4.10 -15.56
CA ASP A 145 1.84 3.46 -16.80
C ASP A 145 2.04 1.97 -16.55
N VAL A 146 2.31 1.24 -17.62
CA VAL A 146 2.49 -0.22 -17.59
C VAL A 146 3.56 -0.64 -16.57
N SER A 147 3.43 -1.88 -16.09
CA SER A 147 4.41 -2.49 -15.19
C SER A 147 4.60 -1.75 -13.85
N GLY A 148 3.53 -1.16 -13.31
CA GLY A 148 3.57 -0.51 -12.00
C GLY A 148 4.42 0.77 -11.97
N THR A 149 4.50 1.48 -13.09
CA THR A 149 5.24 2.75 -13.15
C THR A 149 4.31 3.90 -12.83
N ILE A 150 4.69 4.74 -11.87
CA ILE A 150 4.01 6.00 -11.56
C ILE A 150 4.90 7.18 -12.00
N LEU A 151 4.30 8.09 -12.75
CA LEU A 151 4.92 9.33 -13.18
C LEU A 151 4.35 10.47 -12.34
N LEU A 152 5.22 11.11 -11.55
CA LEU A 152 4.87 12.18 -10.65
C LEU A 152 5.44 13.52 -11.14
N PRO A 153 4.64 14.60 -11.12
CA PRO A 153 5.12 15.95 -11.40
C PRO A 153 5.89 16.52 -10.21
N LYS A 154 6.85 17.40 -10.52
CA LYS A 154 7.44 18.28 -9.51
C LYS A 154 6.43 19.34 -9.09
N ILE A 155 6.49 19.71 -7.81
CA ILE A 155 5.71 20.80 -7.24
C ILE A 155 6.63 21.73 -6.47
N THR A 156 6.61 23.01 -6.85
CA THR A 156 7.58 24.01 -6.38
C THR A 156 6.92 25.13 -5.59
N SER A 157 5.67 25.48 -5.90
CA SER A 157 4.95 26.53 -5.18
C SER A 157 4.62 26.08 -3.75
N TYR A 158 4.62 27.02 -2.80
CA TYR A 158 4.21 26.73 -1.42
C TYR A 158 2.82 26.11 -1.36
N GLU A 159 1.87 26.65 -2.14
CA GLU A 159 0.48 26.21 -2.16
C GLU A 159 0.33 24.76 -2.65
N ASP A 160 0.94 24.41 -3.79
CA ASP A 160 0.86 23.05 -4.33
C ASP A 160 1.52 22.04 -3.39
N ARG A 161 2.66 22.41 -2.77
CA ARG A 161 3.36 21.57 -1.78
C ARG A 161 2.53 21.36 -0.52
N SER A 162 1.92 22.42 0.00
CA SER A 162 1.05 22.33 1.18
C SER A 162 -0.19 21.48 0.90
N ASN A 163 -0.85 21.66 -0.24
CA ASN A 163 -2.02 20.86 -0.63
C ASN A 163 -1.64 19.40 -0.84
N SER A 164 -0.51 19.15 -1.52
CA SER A 164 0.04 17.81 -1.73
C SER A 164 0.38 17.13 -0.40
N LEU A 165 1.02 17.83 0.54
CA LEU A 165 1.31 17.28 1.86
C LEU A 165 0.03 16.98 2.65
N GLY A 166 -1.08 17.69 2.39
CA GLY A 166 -2.39 17.36 2.95
C GLY A 166 -2.89 15.95 2.60
N GLU A 167 -2.44 15.37 1.48
CA GLU A 167 -2.73 13.98 1.08
C GLU A 167 -1.82 12.97 1.81
N PHE A 168 -0.74 13.45 2.43
CA PHE A 168 0.18 12.63 3.22
C PHE A 168 -0.36 12.50 4.65
N TYR A 169 -1.18 11.47 4.89
CA TYR A 169 -1.73 11.19 6.20
C TYR A 169 -1.18 9.87 6.75
N LEU A 170 -0.43 9.91 7.86
CA LEU A 170 0.00 8.73 8.60
C LEU A 170 -0.74 8.65 9.94
N PRO A 171 -1.63 7.66 10.13
CA PRO A 171 -2.20 7.37 11.44
C PRO A 171 -1.14 7.22 12.53
N LEU A 172 -1.42 7.74 13.73
CA LEU A 172 -0.46 7.81 14.84
C LEU A 172 0.07 6.42 15.22
N GLU A 173 -0.77 5.39 15.10
CA GLU A 173 -0.41 4.00 15.37
C GLU A 173 0.67 3.44 14.42
N TYR A 174 0.87 4.04 13.24
CA TYR A 174 1.85 3.58 12.25
C TYR A 174 3.22 4.23 12.40
N ILE A 175 3.32 5.37 13.10
CA ILE A 175 4.53 6.21 13.13
C ILE A 175 5.78 5.43 13.57
N LYS A 176 5.64 4.52 14.55
CA LYS A 176 6.77 3.70 15.02
C LYS A 176 7.30 2.72 13.96
N GLN A 177 6.45 2.30 13.02
CA GLN A 177 6.79 1.38 11.94
C GLN A 177 7.27 2.11 10.67
N LEU A 178 7.06 3.43 10.59
CA LEU A 178 7.31 4.26 9.40
C LEU A 178 8.28 5.43 9.69
N PRO A 179 9.49 5.17 10.23
CA PRO A 179 10.42 6.21 10.65
C PRO A 179 10.93 7.09 9.49
N ILE A 180 11.15 6.53 8.29
CA ILE A 180 11.63 7.27 7.12
C ILE A 180 10.55 8.24 6.65
N SER A 181 9.32 7.73 6.49
CA SER A 181 8.16 8.53 6.10
C SER A 181 7.93 9.67 7.07
N LYS A 182 8.05 9.41 8.38
CA LYS A 182 7.88 10.44 9.41
C LYS A 182 8.94 11.52 9.34
N LYS A 183 10.19 11.13 9.07
CA LYS A 183 11.29 12.07 8.88
C LYS A 183 11.03 12.96 7.65
N LEU A 184 10.67 12.37 6.51
CA LEU A 184 10.41 13.12 5.27
C LEU A 184 9.25 14.10 5.41
N GLU A 185 8.19 13.72 6.12
CA GLU A 185 7.07 14.61 6.46
C GLU A 185 7.56 15.82 7.26
N HIS A 186 8.37 15.59 8.30
CA HIS A 186 8.92 16.65 9.14
C HIS A 186 9.85 17.59 8.36
N ASP A 187 10.69 17.04 7.48
CA ASP A 187 11.60 17.81 6.62
C ASP A 187 10.78 18.71 5.66
N GLU A 188 9.69 18.19 5.08
CA GLU A 188 8.79 18.95 4.20
C GLU A 188 8.07 20.09 4.94
N ILE A 189 7.53 19.82 6.14
CA ILE A 189 6.88 20.84 6.97
C ILE A 189 7.87 21.96 7.33
N THR A 190 9.10 21.58 7.67
CA THR A 190 10.16 22.54 7.99
C THR A 190 10.47 23.44 6.79
N LEU A 191 10.60 22.86 5.60
CA LEU A 191 10.81 23.60 4.36
C LEU A 191 9.63 24.55 4.04
N LEU A 192 8.40 24.07 4.18
CA LEU A 192 7.20 24.90 3.97
C LEU A 192 7.17 26.12 4.89
N ASN A 193 7.51 25.94 6.16
CA ASN A 193 7.58 27.05 7.11
C ASN A 193 8.65 28.09 6.73
N LEU A 194 9.81 27.66 6.21
CA LEU A 194 10.86 28.55 5.70
C LEU A 194 10.40 29.33 4.47
N ILE A 195 9.76 28.65 3.50
CA ILE A 195 9.23 29.30 2.29
C ILE A 195 8.18 30.36 2.67
N ARG A 196 7.26 30.03 3.58
CA ARG A 196 6.23 30.97 4.06
C ARG A 196 6.84 32.19 4.76
N GLY A 197 7.86 31.98 5.58
CA GLY A 197 8.54 33.08 6.29
C GLY A 197 9.25 34.06 5.37
N ASN A 198 9.74 33.61 4.22
CA ASN A 198 10.39 34.47 3.22
C ASN A 198 9.40 35.26 2.35
N GLN A 199 8.10 35.01 2.45
CA GLN A 199 7.05 35.73 1.72
C GLN A 199 6.37 36.84 2.54
N GLN A 200 6.76 37.02 3.81
CA GLN A 200 6.29 38.09 4.72
C GLN A 200 7.36 39.16 4.86
#